data_AF-A0A7M7QMI8-F1
#
_entry.id   AF-A0A7M7QMI8-F1
#
_cell.length_a   1.000
_cell.length_b   1.000
_cell.length_c   1.000
_cell.angle_alpha   90.00
_cell.angle_beta   90.00
_cell.angle_gamma   90.00
#
_symmetry.space_group_name_H-M   'P 1'
#
loop_
_entity.id
_entity.type
_entity.pdbx_description
1 polymer ?
#
loop_
_entity_poly.entity_id
_entity_poly.type
_entity_poly.pdbx_seq_one_letter_code
_entity_poly.pdbx_strand_id
1 'polypeptide(L)'
;MLKGITNRQKPKVAVRPEYLPFKTSADIVAFDFAGDEAYDKLVNYLISLGGVNYIDSAARYLKECVKVDEDIFRHVTWSSSKRDGVLALKESKFAKACRVAMPADKKTLLAPQDDDFTIAMTRALQSAKEGFRRKMKRPAQNPAPWDQPEV
;
A
#
# COMPACT_ATOMS: atom_id res chain seq x y z
N MET A 1 -4.22 45.36 -12.49
CA MET A 1 -5.10 44.71 -11.49
C MET A 1 -4.84 43.21 -11.49
N LEU A 2 -4.67 42.61 -10.31
CA LEU A 2 -4.49 41.17 -10.08
C LEU A 2 -5.70 40.33 -10.55
N LYS A 3 -5.45 39.07 -10.95
CA LYS A 3 -6.21 37.83 -10.63
C LYS A 3 -5.60 36.66 -11.44
N GLY A 4 -5.26 35.50 -10.89
CA GLY A 4 -5.53 34.98 -9.57
C GLY A 4 -4.52 33.89 -9.21
N ILE A 5 -4.16 33.88 -7.94
CA ILE A 5 -3.57 32.73 -7.27
C ILE A 5 -4.68 31.68 -7.28
N THR A 6 -4.53 30.66 -8.12
CA THR A 6 -5.44 29.51 -8.08
C THR A 6 -5.27 28.85 -6.73
N ASN A 7 -6.30 29.02 -5.91
CA ASN A 7 -6.51 28.33 -4.67
C ASN A 7 -6.39 26.83 -4.96
N ARG A 8 -5.22 26.22 -4.70
CA ARG A 8 -5.07 24.76 -4.68
C ARG A 8 -5.93 24.26 -3.53
N GLN A 9 -7.22 24.09 -3.80
CA GLN A 9 -8.06 23.23 -2.97
C GLN A 9 -7.30 21.93 -2.81
N LYS A 10 -7.08 21.50 -1.56
CA LYS A 10 -6.56 20.16 -1.29
C LYS A 10 -7.40 19.20 -2.13
N PRO A 11 -6.79 18.37 -3.00
CA PRO A 11 -7.56 17.44 -3.79
C PRO A 11 -8.44 16.66 -2.83
N LYS A 12 -9.77 16.68 -3.06
CA LYS A 12 -10.67 15.82 -2.30
C LYS A 12 -10.12 14.41 -2.46
N VAL A 13 -9.81 13.75 -1.34
CA VAL A 13 -9.36 12.36 -1.36
C VAL A 13 -10.39 11.59 -2.18
N ALA A 14 -9.92 10.96 -3.26
CA ALA A 14 -10.82 10.23 -4.12
C ALA A 14 -11.46 9.09 -3.31
N VAL A 15 -12.68 8.72 -3.67
CA VAL A 15 -13.39 7.64 -2.99
C VAL A 15 -12.57 6.36 -3.14
N ARG A 16 -12.31 5.67 -2.03
CA ARG A 16 -11.61 4.39 -2.05
C ARG A 16 -12.44 3.38 -2.88
N PRO A 17 -11.84 2.72 -3.89
CA PRO A 17 -12.52 1.68 -4.64
C PRO A 17 -13.03 0.54 -3.76
N GLU A 18 -14.19 -0.03 -4.10
CA GLU A 18 -14.90 -1.04 -3.29
C GLU A 18 -14.14 -2.37 -3.17
N TYR A 19 -13.29 -2.69 -4.15
CA TYR A 19 -12.43 -3.89 -4.12
C TYR A 19 -11.24 -3.74 -3.16
N LEU A 20 -11.03 -2.56 -2.55
CA LEU A 20 -9.98 -2.36 -1.55
C LEU A 20 -10.51 -2.47 -0.10
N PRO A 21 -9.67 -2.93 0.84
CA PRO A 21 -8.30 -3.40 0.63
C PRO A 21 -8.26 -4.83 0.05
N PHE A 22 -7.20 -5.16 -0.67
CA PHE A 22 -6.85 -6.55 -0.96
C PHE A 22 -6.57 -7.26 0.36
N LYS A 23 -7.33 -8.32 0.62
CA LYS A 23 -7.25 -9.13 1.85
C LYS A 23 -6.39 -10.36 1.63
N THR A 24 -6.35 -10.88 0.41
CA THR A 24 -5.60 -12.07 0.03
C THR A 24 -4.76 -11.83 -1.23
N SER A 25 -3.80 -12.72 -1.46
CA SER A 25 -3.03 -12.82 -2.69
C SER A 25 -3.94 -13.08 -3.90
N ALA A 26 -5.04 -13.82 -3.72
CA ALA A 26 -6.05 -14.02 -4.76
C ALA A 26 -6.76 -12.72 -5.15
N ASP A 27 -7.01 -11.80 -4.22
CA ASP A 27 -7.61 -10.49 -4.55
C ASP A 27 -6.68 -9.66 -5.45
N ILE A 28 -5.36 -9.72 -5.20
CA ILE A 28 -4.35 -9.04 -6.02
C ILE A 28 -4.32 -9.66 -7.42
N VAL A 29 -4.34 -10.99 -7.52
CA VAL A 29 -4.39 -11.69 -8.81
C VAL A 29 -5.71 -11.41 -9.55
N ALA A 30 -6.84 -11.37 -8.86
CA ALA A 30 -8.12 -11.04 -9.46
C ALA A 30 -8.11 -9.63 -10.05
N PHE A 31 -7.45 -8.68 -9.40
CA PHE A 31 -7.28 -7.32 -9.91
C PHE A 31 -6.43 -7.25 -11.18
N ASP A 32 -5.55 -8.23 -11.45
CA ASP A 32 -4.80 -8.30 -12.72
C ASP A 32 -5.73 -8.49 -13.93
N PHE A 33 -6.94 -9.01 -13.72
CA PHE A 33 -7.98 -9.16 -14.74
C PHE A 33 -9.02 -8.03 -14.75
N ALA A 34 -8.88 -7.04 -13.86
CA ALA A 34 -9.77 -5.89 -13.83
C ALA A 34 -9.64 -5.06 -15.12
N GLY A 35 -10.77 -4.54 -15.61
CA GLY A 35 -10.81 -3.65 -16.76
C GLY A 35 -10.30 -2.24 -16.47
N ASP A 36 -10.15 -1.45 -17.52
CA ASP A 36 -9.50 -0.13 -17.47
C ASP A 36 -10.20 0.83 -16.48
N GLU A 37 -11.53 0.82 -16.40
CA GLU A 37 -12.26 1.67 -15.46
C GLU A 37 -11.88 1.39 -13.99
N ALA A 38 -11.75 0.12 -13.63
CA ALA A 38 -11.35 -0.26 -12.28
C ALA A 38 -9.88 0.09 -12.01
N TYR A 39 -9.02 -0.04 -13.02
CA TYR A 39 -7.62 0.36 -12.95
C TYR A 39 -7.45 1.87 -12.78
N ASP A 40 -8.18 2.68 -13.55
CA ASP A 40 -8.15 4.13 -13.47
C ASP A 40 -8.68 4.65 -12.13
N LYS A 41 -9.72 4.00 -11.59
CA LYS A 41 -10.19 4.28 -10.22
C LYS A 41 -9.09 4.05 -9.18
N LEU A 42 -8.30 2.97 -9.32
CA LEU A 42 -7.17 2.73 -8.42
C LEU A 42 -6.11 3.82 -8.56
N VAL A 43 -5.68 4.12 -9.79
CA VAL A 43 -4.64 5.13 -10.04
C VAL A 43 -5.05 6.49 -9.47
N ASN A 44 -6.27 6.94 -9.75
CA ASN A 44 -6.80 8.20 -9.21
C ASN A 44 -6.88 8.19 -7.67
N TYR A 45 -7.26 7.06 -7.07
CA TYR A 45 -7.24 6.90 -5.63
C TYR A 45 -5.82 7.05 -5.06
N LEU A 46 -4.85 6.33 -5.62
CA LEU A 46 -3.45 6.39 -5.20
C LEU A 46 -2.85 7.80 -5.36
N ILE A 47 -3.14 8.50 -6.45
CA ILE A 47 -2.73 9.91 -6.64
C ILE A 47 -3.30 10.79 -5.53
N SER A 48 -4.57 10.57 -5.16
CA SER A 48 -5.25 11.36 -4.12
C SER A 48 -4.71 11.11 -2.70
N LEU A 49 -4.13 9.93 -2.44
CA LEU A 49 -3.45 9.65 -1.17
C LEU A 49 -2.21 10.54 -0.98
N GLY A 50 -1.53 10.85 -2.09
CA GLY A 50 -0.30 11.61 -2.14
C GLY A 50 0.80 11.05 -1.24
N GLY A 51 1.72 11.92 -0.86
CA GLY A 51 2.81 11.63 0.07
C GLY A 51 3.83 12.77 0.06
N VAL A 52 4.67 12.83 1.09
CA VAL A 52 5.70 13.87 1.16
C VAL A 52 6.78 13.66 0.08
N ASN A 53 7.04 12.39 -0.25
CA ASN A 53 7.92 11.89 -1.31
C ASN A 53 7.44 10.50 -1.78
N TYR A 54 8.15 9.89 -2.72
CA TYR A 54 7.80 8.57 -3.27
C TYR A 54 7.89 7.44 -2.23
N ILE A 55 8.77 7.55 -1.22
CA ILE A 55 8.91 6.56 -0.14
C ILE A 55 7.66 6.58 0.77
N ASP A 56 7.24 7.77 1.19
CA ASP A 56 6.01 7.97 1.99
C ASP A 56 4.78 7.54 1.19
N SER A 57 4.74 7.83 -0.11
CA SER A 57 3.66 7.41 -1.00
C SER A 57 3.58 5.89 -1.08
N ALA A 58 4.70 5.18 -1.29
CA ALA A 58 4.74 3.71 -1.30
C ALA A 58 4.20 3.10 0.02
N ALA A 59 4.59 3.67 1.16
CA ALA A 59 4.08 3.22 2.47
C ALA A 59 2.56 3.45 2.61
N ARG A 60 2.06 4.60 2.15
CA ARG A 60 0.62 4.89 2.12
C ARG A 60 -0.15 3.95 1.19
N TYR A 61 0.37 3.68 -0.01
CA TYR A 61 -0.27 2.78 -0.97
C TYR A 61 -0.52 1.41 -0.36
N LEU A 62 0.50 0.80 0.25
CA LEU A 62 0.30 -0.51 0.87
C LEU A 62 -0.60 -0.45 2.10
N LYS A 63 -0.47 0.59 2.93
CA LYS A 63 -1.32 0.74 4.12
C LYS A 63 -2.81 0.82 3.76
N GLU A 64 -3.14 1.56 2.70
CA GLU A 64 -4.53 1.82 2.31
C GLU A 64 -5.11 0.72 1.40
N CYS A 65 -4.26 0.05 0.61
CA CYS A 65 -4.72 -0.91 -0.40
C CYS A 65 -4.54 -2.37 0.02
N VAL A 66 -3.69 -2.69 1.01
CA VAL A 66 -3.38 -4.07 1.37
C VAL A 66 -3.60 -4.30 2.86
N LYS A 67 -4.49 -5.24 3.19
CA LYS A 67 -4.65 -5.74 4.55
C LYS A 67 -3.69 -6.90 4.73
N VAL A 68 -2.59 -6.67 5.44
CA VAL A 68 -1.63 -7.74 5.74
C VAL A 68 -2.21 -8.68 6.79
N ASP A 69 -2.51 -9.90 6.38
CA ASP A 69 -2.87 -11.04 7.22
C ASP A 69 -1.92 -12.22 6.97
N GLU A 70 -2.29 -13.43 7.42
CA GLU A 70 -1.47 -14.64 7.26
C GLU A 70 -1.22 -14.99 5.78
N ASP A 71 -2.21 -14.80 4.91
CA ASP A 71 -2.09 -15.12 3.48
C ASP A 71 -1.11 -14.15 2.81
N ILE A 72 -1.35 -12.84 2.93
CA ILE A 72 -0.45 -11.82 2.38
C ILE A 72 0.97 -11.96 2.95
N PHE A 73 1.09 -12.26 4.24
CA PHE A 73 2.37 -12.43 4.91
C PHE A 73 3.17 -13.60 4.33
N ARG A 74 2.53 -14.72 4.00
CA ARG A 74 3.19 -15.93 3.48
C ARG A 74 3.39 -15.92 1.97
N HIS A 75 2.41 -15.41 1.23
CA HIS A 75 2.31 -15.65 -0.22
C HIS A 75 2.65 -14.45 -1.10
N VAL A 76 2.84 -13.24 -0.54
CA VAL A 76 3.15 -12.05 -1.37
C VAL A 76 4.58 -11.57 -1.13
N THR A 77 5.42 -11.48 -2.15
CA THR A 77 6.75 -10.85 -2.04
C THR A 77 6.93 -9.81 -3.13
N TRP A 78 7.88 -8.88 -2.99
CA TRP A 78 8.10 -7.86 -4.02
C TRP A 78 8.70 -8.48 -5.30
N SER A 79 9.89 -9.04 -5.15
CA SER A 79 10.59 -9.81 -6.19
C SER A 79 10.54 -11.27 -5.77
N SER A 80 9.75 -12.09 -6.45
CA SER A 80 9.61 -13.52 -6.10
C SER A 80 10.97 -14.20 -5.95
N SER A 81 11.12 -14.98 -4.88
CA SER A 81 12.28 -15.82 -4.68
C SER A 81 11.84 -17.28 -4.70
N LYS A 82 11.94 -17.93 -5.88
CA LYS A 82 12.10 -19.38 -6.11
C LYS A 82 11.13 -20.36 -5.40
N ARG A 83 10.05 -19.90 -4.78
CA ARG A 83 9.06 -20.76 -4.11
C ARG A 83 7.78 -20.77 -4.91
N ASP A 84 7.37 -21.97 -5.31
CA ASP A 84 6.07 -22.20 -5.95
C ASP A 84 4.96 -21.69 -5.03
N GLY A 85 3.98 -21.00 -5.61
CA GLY A 85 2.85 -20.42 -4.86
C GLY A 85 3.14 -19.10 -4.13
N VAL A 86 4.20 -18.37 -4.49
CA VAL A 86 4.46 -17.00 -4.01
C VAL A 86 4.23 -15.99 -5.14
N LEU A 87 3.30 -15.07 -4.93
CA LEU A 87 3.00 -13.95 -5.82
C LEU A 87 4.14 -12.91 -5.82
N ALA A 88 4.62 -12.58 -7.02
CA ALA A 88 5.54 -11.47 -7.28
C ALA A 88 4.75 -10.17 -7.44
N LEU A 89 4.65 -9.36 -6.38
CA LEU A 89 3.86 -8.12 -6.39
C LEU A 89 4.32 -7.15 -7.48
N LYS A 90 5.62 -7.11 -7.79
CA LYS A 90 6.18 -6.22 -8.83
C LYS A 90 5.56 -6.42 -10.22
N GLU A 91 5.00 -7.60 -10.50
CA GLU A 91 4.44 -7.97 -11.81
C GLU A 91 2.94 -7.67 -11.93
N SER A 92 2.28 -7.41 -10.79
CA SER A 92 0.84 -7.13 -10.72
C SER A 92 0.46 -5.78 -11.36
N LYS A 93 -0.79 -5.67 -11.82
CA LYS A 93 -1.44 -4.41 -12.17
C LYS A 93 -1.48 -3.44 -10.99
N PHE A 94 -1.56 -3.93 -9.75
CA PHE A 94 -1.45 -3.07 -8.58
C PHE A 94 -0.10 -2.34 -8.51
N ALA A 95 1.02 -3.04 -8.76
CA ALA A 95 2.33 -2.40 -8.80
C ALA A 95 2.45 -1.39 -9.95
N LYS A 96 1.87 -1.69 -11.13
CA LYS A 96 1.79 -0.74 -12.24
C LYS A 96 1.00 0.52 -11.87
N ALA A 97 -0.14 0.36 -11.21
CA ALA A 97 -0.93 1.50 -10.72
C ALA A 97 -0.15 2.34 -9.70
N CYS A 98 0.59 1.69 -8.78
CA CYS A 98 1.48 2.37 -7.85
C CYS A 98 2.56 3.17 -8.58
N ARG A 99 3.16 2.62 -9.65
CA ARG A 99 4.18 3.29 -10.45
C ARG A 99 3.62 4.55 -11.13
N VAL A 100 2.44 4.45 -11.73
CA VAL A 100 1.76 5.57 -12.41
C VAL A 100 1.38 6.67 -11.42
N ALA A 101 0.90 6.29 -10.23
CA ALA A 101 0.46 7.24 -9.22
C ALA A 101 1.60 7.91 -8.44
N MET A 102 2.81 7.34 -8.49
CA MET A 102 3.91 7.77 -7.64
C MET A 102 4.35 9.19 -7.98
N PRO A 103 4.41 10.11 -6.99
CA PRO A 103 4.77 11.48 -7.26
C PRO A 103 6.25 11.60 -7.63
N ALA A 104 6.56 12.61 -8.44
CA ALA A 104 7.93 13.04 -8.66
C ALA A 104 8.59 13.48 -7.34
N ASP A 105 9.91 13.30 -7.26
CA ASP A 105 10.67 13.85 -6.14
C ASP A 105 10.63 15.37 -6.17
N LYS A 106 10.45 15.99 -5.00
CA LYS A 106 10.27 17.45 -4.91
C LYS A 106 11.53 18.23 -5.27
N LYS A 107 12.72 17.65 -5.11
CA LYS A 107 14.00 18.30 -5.37
C LYS A 107 14.40 18.15 -6.82
N THR A 108 14.30 16.93 -7.35
CA THR A 108 14.72 16.65 -8.73
C THR A 108 13.62 16.92 -9.76
N LEU A 109 12.35 16.99 -9.32
CA LEU A 109 11.15 17.07 -10.17
C LEU A 109 11.00 15.90 -11.14
N LEU A 110 11.76 14.82 -10.93
CA LEU A 110 11.71 13.61 -11.74
C LEU A 110 10.92 12.52 -11.02
N ALA A 111 10.21 11.71 -11.79
CA ALA A 111 9.66 10.46 -11.30
C ALA A 111 10.80 9.56 -10.77
N PRO A 112 10.56 8.74 -9.73
CA PRO A 112 11.58 7.82 -9.23
C PRO A 112 12.05 6.91 -10.36
N GLN A 113 13.33 6.54 -10.38
CA GLN A 113 13.81 5.51 -11.31
C GLN A 113 13.25 4.14 -10.93
N ASP A 114 13.40 3.14 -11.80
CA ASP A 114 12.84 1.80 -11.55
C ASP A 114 13.45 1.15 -10.29
N ASP A 115 14.73 1.40 -10.02
CA ASP A 115 15.40 0.95 -8.81
C ASP A 115 14.86 1.65 -7.56
N ASP A 116 14.63 2.96 -7.62
CA ASP A 116 14.04 3.73 -6.52
C ASP A 116 12.63 3.24 -6.19
N PHE A 117 11.81 3.01 -7.22
CA PHE A 117 10.48 2.45 -7.09
C PHE A 117 10.52 1.07 -6.43
N THR A 118 11.38 0.19 -6.94
CA THR A 118 11.61 -1.16 -6.41
C THR A 118 11.99 -1.13 -4.94
N ILE A 119 12.95 -0.28 -4.57
CA ILE A 119 13.42 -0.13 -3.19
C ILE A 119 12.29 0.40 -2.29
N ALA A 120 11.58 1.44 -2.73
CA ALA A 120 10.51 2.06 -1.95
C ALA A 120 9.37 1.06 -1.68
N MET A 121 8.89 0.37 -2.71
CA MET A 121 7.81 -0.62 -2.57
C MET A 121 8.24 -1.86 -1.79
N THR A 122 9.47 -2.34 -1.98
CA THR A 122 10.03 -3.44 -1.17
C THR A 122 10.02 -3.09 0.32
N ARG A 123 10.54 -1.90 0.67
CA ARG A 123 10.60 -1.43 2.05
C ARG A 123 9.21 -1.22 2.63
N ALA A 124 8.27 -0.67 1.86
CA ALA A 124 6.89 -0.52 2.28
C ALA A 124 6.25 -1.88 2.62
N LEU A 125 6.44 -2.90 1.77
CA LEU A 125 5.89 -4.24 1.98
C LEU A 125 6.50 -4.93 3.20
N GLN A 126 7.83 -4.86 3.33
CA GLN A 126 8.54 -5.40 4.49
C GLN A 126 8.08 -4.74 5.80
N SER A 127 7.92 -3.42 5.79
CA SER A 127 7.43 -2.67 6.96
C SER A 127 6.01 -3.06 7.34
N ALA A 128 5.10 -3.21 6.36
CA ALA A 128 3.73 -3.64 6.60
C ALA A 128 3.68 -5.06 7.19
N LYS A 129 4.49 -5.99 6.65
CA LYS A 129 4.63 -7.36 7.17
C LYS A 129 5.26 -7.40 8.56
N GLU A 130 6.23 -6.55 8.83
CA GLU A 130 6.83 -6.44 10.16
C GLU A 130 5.81 -5.96 11.20
N GLY A 131 4.95 -5.02 10.83
CA GLY A 131 3.83 -4.58 11.66
C GLY A 131 2.89 -5.73 12.03
N PHE A 132 2.60 -6.63 11.09
CA PHE A 132 1.82 -7.84 11.34
C PHE A 132 2.57 -8.83 12.24
N ARG A 133 3.84 -9.12 11.95
CA ARG A 133 4.69 -10.02 12.76
C ARG A 133 4.76 -9.60 14.23
N ARG A 134 4.86 -8.29 14.50
CA ARG A 134 4.85 -7.76 15.87
C ARG A 134 3.51 -7.96 16.58
N LYS A 135 2.38 -7.85 15.86
CA LYS A 135 1.05 -8.11 16.42
C LYS A 135 0.88 -9.58 16.80
N MET A 136 1.39 -10.51 15.99
CA MET A 136 1.37 -11.95 16.32
C MET A 136 2.20 -12.30 17.55
N LYS A 137 3.30 -11.58 17.79
CA LYS A 137 4.20 -11.84 18.93
C LYS A 137 3.77 -11.16 20.23
N ARG A 138 2.78 -10.26 20.21
CA ARG A 138 2.26 -9.68 21.45
C ARG A 138 1.51 -10.77 22.20
N PRO A 139 1.93 -11.16 23.42
CA PRO A 139 1.08 -11.99 24.25
C PRO A 139 -0.25 -11.25 24.43
N ALA A 140 -1.37 -11.98 24.36
CA ALA A 140 -2.65 -11.45 24.80
C ALA A 140 -2.40 -10.76 26.15
N GLN A 141 -2.76 -9.47 26.26
CA GLN A 141 -2.64 -8.79 27.54
C GLN A 141 -3.36 -9.67 28.57
N ASN A 142 -2.59 -10.30 29.46
CA ASN A 142 -3.17 -10.94 30.63
C ASN A 142 -4.03 -9.86 31.30
N PRO A 143 -5.31 -10.11 31.60
CA PRO A 143 -6.08 -9.18 32.42
C PRO A 143 -5.27 -8.93 33.69
N ALA A 144 -5.27 -7.68 34.15
CA ALA A 144 -4.46 -7.27 35.28
C ALA A 144 -4.81 -8.15 36.50
N PRO A 145 -3.84 -8.49 37.37
CA PRO A 145 -4.05 -9.40 38.51
C PRO A 145 -5.13 -8.97 39.51
N TRP A 146 -5.70 -7.77 39.35
CA TRP A 146 -6.65 -7.15 40.27
C TRP A 146 -8.12 -7.44 39.93
N ASP A 147 -8.41 -8.16 38.84
CA ASP A 147 -9.78 -8.51 38.41
C ASP A 147 -10.23 -9.91 38.88
N GLN A 148 -9.59 -10.50 39.90
CA GLN A 148 -10.08 -11.75 40.49
C GLN A 148 -11.03 -11.44 41.65
N PRO A 149 -12.30 -11.92 41.63
CA PRO A 149 -13.19 -11.76 42.78
C PRO A 149 -12.61 -12.51 43.98
N GLU A 150 -12.49 -11.81 45.11
CA GLU A 150 -12.09 -12.41 46.39
C GLU A 150 -13.05 -13.55 46.74
N VAL A 151 -12.49 -14.72 47.02
CA VAL A 151 -13.20 -15.94 47.43
C VAL A 151 -13.38 -15.97 48.93
#